data_AF-A6M3C5-F1
#
_entry.id   AF-A6M3C5-F1
#
_cell.length_a   1.000
_cell.length_b   1.000
_cell.length_c   1.000
_cell.angle_alpha   90.00
_cell.angle_beta   90.00
_cell.angle_gamma   90.00
#
_symmetry.space_group_name_H-M   'P 1'
#
loop_
_entity.id
_entity.type
_entity.pdbx_description
1 polymer ?
#
loop_
_entity_poly.entity_id
_entity_poly.type
_entity_poly.pdbx_seq_one_letter_code
_entity_poly.pdbx_strand_id
1 'polypeptide(L)'
;MKKYYDIDQETENIIVQLKSKCQELNLGNINFSYFADGKNLKNDINFYLTKYKSSWELVVKQEIKDTQTPGMYWSVADVYKIYDNDLDYEYSEKDLI
;
A
#
# COMPACT_ATOMS: atom_id res chain seq x y z
N MET A 1 5.34 4.81 -14.89
CA MET A 1 4.19 5.41 -14.20
C MET A 1 4.63 5.92 -12.84
N LYS A 2 3.88 6.83 -12.21
CA LYS A 2 4.24 7.48 -10.95
C LYS A 2 3.47 6.82 -9.80
N LYS A 3 4.17 6.49 -8.72
CA LYS A 3 3.59 6.06 -7.43
C LYS A 3 2.73 7.17 -6.83
N TYR A 4 1.64 6.82 -6.15
CA TYR A 4 0.80 7.77 -5.42
C TYR A 4 1.24 7.95 -3.97
N TYR A 5 1.80 6.90 -3.37
CA TYR A 5 2.38 6.92 -2.03
C TYR A 5 3.88 6.72 -2.07
N ASP A 6 4.60 7.57 -1.34
CA ASP A 6 6.03 7.43 -1.12
C ASP A 6 6.25 6.60 0.15
N ILE A 7 6.73 5.38 -0.01
CA ILE A 7 7.06 4.49 1.10
C ILE A 7 8.43 4.92 1.63
N ASP A 8 8.45 5.54 2.79
CA ASP A 8 9.70 5.90 3.45
C ASP A 8 10.39 4.67 4.07
N GLN A 9 11.64 4.86 4.51
CA GLN A 9 12.46 3.77 5.03
C GLN A 9 11.87 3.14 6.29
N GLU A 10 11.19 3.93 7.13
CA GLU A 10 10.56 3.42 8.36
C GLU A 10 9.38 2.49 8.02
N THR A 11 8.53 2.93 7.08
CA THR A 11 7.40 2.15 6.57
C THR A 11 7.86 0.87 5.90
N GLU A 12 8.90 0.93 5.07
CA GLU A 12 9.51 -0.24 4.44
C GLU A 12 9.99 -1.26 5.48
N ASN A 13 10.68 -0.80 6.52
CA ASN A 13 11.13 -1.66 7.62
C ASN A 13 9.98 -2.34 8.35
N ILE A 14 8.86 -1.65 8.55
CA ILE A 14 7.63 -2.21 9.14
C ILE A 14 7.06 -3.30 8.23
N ILE A 15 6.95 -3.04 6.92
CA ILE A 15 6.44 -3.99 5.92
C ILE A 15 7.26 -5.29 5.94
N VAL A 16 8.59 -5.18 5.92
CA VAL A 16 9.49 -6.35 5.94
C VAL A 16 9.36 -7.14 7.25
N GLN A 17 9.29 -6.45 8.39
CA GLN A 17 9.11 -7.10 9.69
C GLN A 17 7.75 -7.82 9.80
N LEU A 18 6.67 -7.19 9.32
CA LEU A 18 5.35 -7.82 9.29
C LEU A 18 5.33 -9.04 8.37
N LYS A 19 6.00 -8.98 7.22
CA LYS A 19 6.15 -10.14 6.33
C LYS A 19 6.87 -11.30 7.01
N SER A 20 8.02 -11.02 7.67
CA SER A 20 8.75 -12.02 8.45
C SER A 20 7.86 -12.63 9.52
N LYS A 21 7.09 -11.80 10.23
CA LYS A 21 6.17 -12.29 11.26
C LYS A 21 5.06 -13.17 10.70
N CYS A 22 4.53 -12.84 9.52
CA CYS A 22 3.55 -13.69 8.85
C CYS A 22 4.15 -15.05 8.44
N GLN A 23 5.42 -15.09 8.03
CA GLN A 23 6.11 -16.35 7.72
C GLN A 23 6.27 -17.22 8.98
N GLU A 24 6.66 -16.63 10.11
CA GLU A 24 6.76 -17.32 11.40
C GLU A 24 5.42 -17.90 11.87
N LEU A 25 4.34 -17.13 11.70
CA LEU A 25 2.99 -17.50 12.16
C LEU A 25 2.20 -18.32 11.15
N ASN A 26 2.78 -18.63 9.98
CA ASN A 26 2.12 -19.29 8.85
C ASN A 26 0.82 -18.58 8.40
N LEU A 27 0.86 -17.25 8.33
CA LEU A 27 -0.22 -16.41 7.80
C LEU A 27 -0.02 -16.12 6.31
N GLY A 28 -1.12 -16.17 5.54
CA GLY A 28 -1.11 -15.89 4.11
C GLY A 28 -1.39 -14.43 3.76
N ASN A 29 -1.90 -13.64 4.70
CA ASN A 29 -2.27 -12.26 4.46
C ASN A 29 -2.31 -11.44 5.76
N ILE A 30 -2.02 -10.16 5.66
CA ILE A 30 -2.19 -9.16 6.73
C ILE A 30 -2.52 -7.80 6.12
N ASN A 31 -3.20 -6.97 6.89
CA ASN A 31 -3.33 -5.56 6.57
C ASN A 31 -3.05 -4.69 7.80
N PHE A 32 -2.57 -3.48 7.54
CA PHE A 32 -2.41 -2.43 8.54
C PHE A 32 -2.66 -1.07 7.89
N SER A 33 -2.87 -0.05 8.71
CA SER A 33 -3.23 1.28 8.21
C SER A 33 -2.48 2.39 8.95
N TYR A 34 -2.16 3.46 8.23
CA TYR A 34 -1.74 4.72 8.82
C TYR A 34 -2.88 5.72 8.79
N PHE A 35 -3.10 6.36 9.93
CA PHE A 35 -4.17 7.35 10.08
C PHE A 35 -3.96 8.52 9.12
N ALA A 36 -5.03 8.91 8.43
CA ALA A 36 -5.01 10.10 7.59
C ALA A 36 -4.88 11.36 8.44
N ASP A 37 -4.17 12.35 7.91
CA ASP A 37 -4.09 13.70 8.50
C ASP A 37 -5.30 14.60 8.15
N GLY A 38 -6.25 14.05 7.38
CA GLY A 38 -7.51 14.68 6.97
C GLY A 38 -7.39 15.82 5.95
N LYS A 39 -6.19 16.18 5.48
CA LYS A 39 -6.00 17.33 4.57
C LYS A 39 -6.12 16.93 3.10
N ASN A 40 -5.50 15.82 2.74
CA ASN A 40 -5.40 15.36 1.34
C ASN A 40 -6.06 14.01 1.08
N LEU A 41 -6.35 13.28 2.16
CA LEU A 41 -6.91 11.94 2.12
C LEU A 41 -8.33 11.95 2.69
N LYS A 42 -9.23 11.23 2.04
CA LYS A 42 -10.59 10.98 2.55
C LYS A 42 -10.60 9.98 3.68
N ASN A 43 -9.73 8.97 3.59
CA ASN A 43 -9.60 7.84 4.49
C ASN A 43 -8.12 7.53 4.76
N ASP A 44 -7.87 6.67 5.75
CA ASP A 44 -6.55 6.15 6.09
C ASP A 44 -5.81 5.51 4.90
N ILE A 45 -4.48 5.45 5.00
CA ILE A 45 -3.63 4.75 4.04
C ILE A 45 -3.60 3.29 4.44
N ASN A 46 -4.03 2.40 3.57
CA ASN A 46 -4.16 0.98 3.87
C ASN A 46 -3.11 0.17 3.13
N PHE A 47 -2.43 -0.72 3.84
CA PHE A 47 -1.39 -1.60 3.32
C PHE A 47 -1.89 -3.03 3.41
N TYR A 48 -1.87 -3.75 2.30
CA TYR A 48 -2.27 -5.15 2.21
C TYR A 48 -1.07 -5.99 1.77
N LEU A 49 -0.59 -6.87 2.64
CA LEU A 49 0.41 -7.87 2.28
C LEU A 49 -0.27 -9.21 2.02
N THR A 50 -0.04 -9.80 0.85
CA THR A 50 -0.59 -11.09 0.44
C THR A 50 0.52 -12.03 -0.03
N LYS A 51 0.52 -13.26 0.48
CA LYS A 51 1.45 -14.32 0.08
C LYS A 51 0.92 -15.03 -1.17
N TYR A 52 1.74 -15.04 -2.22
CA TYR A 52 1.55 -15.89 -3.40
C TYR A 52 2.50 -17.09 -3.35
N LYS A 53 2.39 -17.99 -4.34
CA LYS A 53 3.22 -19.22 -4.39
C LYS A 53 4.73 -18.95 -4.35
N SER A 54 5.20 -17.87 -4.97
CA SER A 54 6.62 -17.58 -5.17
C SER A 54 7.05 -16.17 -4.75
N SER A 55 6.14 -15.36 -4.21
CA SER A 55 6.40 -13.98 -3.85
C SER A 55 5.40 -13.50 -2.81
N TRP A 56 5.66 -12.31 -2.27
CA TRP A 56 4.65 -11.52 -1.60
C TRP A 56 4.26 -10.36 -2.50
N GLU A 57 3.03 -9.87 -2.34
CA GLU A 57 2.56 -8.63 -2.94
C GLU A 57 2.19 -7.67 -1.82
N LEU A 58 2.54 -6.40 -2.01
CA LEU A 58 2.07 -5.30 -1.22
C LEU A 58 1.17 -4.42 -2.11
N VAL A 59 -0.03 -4.14 -1.62
CA VAL A 59 -0.92 -3.14 -2.22
C VAL A 59 -1.10 -2.01 -1.23
N VAL A 60 -0.78 -0.78 -1.64
CA VAL A 60 -0.99 0.44 -0.84
C VAL A 60 -2.17 1.20 -1.42
N LYS A 61 -3.28 1.25 -0.69
CA LYS A 61 -4.53 1.90 -1.11
C LYS A 61 -4.76 3.23 -0.39
N GLN A 62 -5.20 4.22 -1.15
CA GLN A 62 -5.55 5.55 -0.66
C GLN A 62 -6.80 6.08 -1.36
N GLU A 63 -7.55 6.92 -0.66
CA GLU A 63 -8.58 7.76 -1.29
C GLU A 63 -8.10 9.20 -1.30
N ILE A 64 -7.60 9.66 -2.44
CA ILE A 64 -7.01 10.99 -2.60
C ILE A 64 -8.05 11.98 -3.13
N LYS A 65 -8.03 13.21 -2.62
CA LYS A 65 -8.88 14.29 -3.13
C LYS A 65 -8.42 14.74 -4.51
N ASP A 66 -9.35 14.95 -5.44
CA ASP A 66 -9.05 15.61 -6.70
C ASP A 66 -8.72 17.09 -6.48
N THR A 67 -7.65 17.56 -7.12
CA THR A 67 -7.18 18.95 -6.94
C THR A 67 -7.90 19.95 -7.84
N GLN A 68 -8.60 19.49 -8.88
CA GLN A 68 -9.26 20.32 -9.88
C GLN A 68 -10.77 20.40 -9.65
N THR A 69 -11.36 19.35 -9.09
CA THR A 69 -12.81 19.20 -8.93
C THR A 69 -13.17 19.00 -7.45
N PRO A 70 -13.64 20.05 -6.76
CA PRO A 70 -14.05 19.96 -5.36
C PRO A 70 -15.10 18.88 -5.12
N GLY A 71 -14.90 18.07 -4.09
CA GLY A 71 -15.82 16.98 -3.72
C GLY A 71 -15.61 15.68 -4.48
N MET A 72 -14.68 15.64 -5.44
CA MET A 72 -14.31 14.45 -6.18
C MET A 72 -13.11 13.75 -5.54
N TYR A 73 -13.14 12.43 -5.48
CA TYR A 73 -12.09 11.61 -4.90
C TYR A 73 -11.70 10.49 -5.85
N TRP A 74 -10.46 10.03 -5.73
CA TRP A 74 -9.95 8.89 -6.48
C TRP A 74 -9.52 7.81 -5.52
N SER A 75 -9.94 6.57 -5.78
CA SER A 75 -9.30 5.41 -5.20
C SER A 75 -8.04 5.13 -6.01
N VAL A 76 -6.89 5.12 -5.34
CA VAL A 76 -5.61 4.79 -5.96
C VAL A 76 -4.98 3.61 -5.24
N ALA A 77 -4.29 2.76 -5.98
CA ALA A 77 -3.57 1.62 -5.45
C ALA A 77 -2.18 1.55 -6.07
N ASP A 78 -1.13 1.56 -5.27
CA ASP A 78 0.23 1.21 -5.72
C ASP A 78 0.48 -0.27 -5.42
N VAL A 79 0.95 -1.01 -6.42
CA VAL A 79 1.20 -2.45 -6.33
C VAL A 79 2.70 -2.72 -6.42
N TYR A 80 3.20 -3.51 -5.48
CA TYR A 80 4.59 -3.92 -5.37
C TYR A 80 4.69 -5.43 -5.25
N LYS A 81 5.68 -6.04 -5.89
CA LYS A 81 6.14 -7.38 -5.51
C LYS A 81 7.24 -7.28 -4.48
N ILE A 82 7.31 -8.26 -3.59
CA ILE A 82 8.38 -8.40 -2.62
C ILE A 82 9.07 -9.73 -2.86
N TYR A 83 10.31 -9.65 -3.35
CA TYR A 83 11.25 -10.76 -3.47
C TYR A 83 12.32 -10.61 -2.41
N ASP A 84 12.61 -11.68 -1.67
CA ASP A 84 13.50 -11.68 -0.51
C ASP A 84 13.13 -10.62 0.52
N ASN A 85 13.52 -9.36 0.40
CA ASN A 85 13.04 -8.23 1.19
C ASN A 85 12.91 -6.91 0.41
N ASP A 86 13.13 -6.93 -0.91
CA ASP A 86 13.13 -5.72 -1.73
C ASP A 86 11.72 -5.44 -2.27
N LEU A 87 11.26 -4.18 -2.17
CA LEU A 87 9.97 -3.75 -2.70
C LEU A 87 10.11 -3.29 -4.15
N ASP A 88 9.78 -4.20 -5.08
CA ASP A 88 9.76 -3.93 -6.50
C ASP A 88 8.41 -3.32 -6.91
N TYR A 89 8.42 -2.05 -7.30
CA TYR A 89 7.22 -1.40 -7.83
C TYR A 89 6.81 -2.00 -9.19
N GLU A 90 5.54 -2.34 -9.32
CA GLU A 90 5.00 -2.91 -10.56
C GLU A 90 4.18 -1.87 -11.33
N TYR A 91 3.08 -1.41 -10.73
CA TYR A 91 2.14 -0.48 -11.36
C TYR A 91 1.27 0.23 -10.32
N SER A 92 0.46 1.18 -10.80
CA SER A 92 -0.57 1.83 -10.00
C SER A 92 -1.91 1.85 -10.72
N GLU A 93 -2.99 1.70 -9.97
CA GLU A 93 -4.37 1.82 -10.42
C GLU A 93 -4.97 3.14 -9.91
N LYS A 94 -5.93 3.68 -10.64
CA LYS A 94 -6.66 4.90 -10.28
C LYS A 94 -8.08 4.84 -10.82
N ASP A 95 -9.04 4.83 -9.91
CA ASP A 95 -10.48 4.77 -10.18
C ASP A 95 -11.22 5.92 -9.52
N LEU A 96 -12.22 6.46 -10.21
CA LEU A 96 -13.08 7.52 -9.70
C LEU A 96 -14.08 6.95 -8.69
N ILE A 97 -14.26 7.61 -7.54
CA ILE A 97 -15.19 7.20 -6.47
C ILE A 97 -16.05 8.34 -5.93
#